data_AF-X1RMA3-F1
#
_entry.id   AF-X1RMA3-F1
#
_cell.length_a   1.000
_cell.length_b   1.000
_cell.length_c   1.000
_cell.angle_alpha   90.00
_cell.angle_beta   90.00
_cell.angle_gamma   90.00
#
_symmetry.space_group_name_H-M   'P 1'
#
loop_
_entity.id
_entity.type
_entity.pdbx_description
1 polymer ?
#
loop_
_entity_poly.entity_id
_entity_poly.type
_entity_poly.pdbx_seq_one_letter_code
_entity_poly.pdbx_strand_id
1 'polypeptide(L)'
;MPALIKPGDLIIHILNVGHGDAIIVGLPARNEDERTYGLVDCYKGTKVMKYMNKLYENKTKKRLEFICATHPHGDHISGIEMFIRNSDYCPREFWDSGFRHA
;
A
#
# COMPACT_ATOMS: atom_id res chain seq x y z
N MET A 1 21.64 10.56 -12.20
CA MET A 1 20.99 10.51 -10.87
C MET A 1 19.52 10.25 -11.08
N PRO A 2 18.85 9.41 -10.28
CA PRO A 2 17.39 9.28 -10.37
C PRO A 2 16.75 10.66 -10.13
N ALA A 3 15.64 10.93 -10.82
CA ALA A 3 14.90 12.17 -10.62
C ALA A 3 14.42 12.26 -9.16
N LEU A 4 14.49 13.47 -8.58
CA LEU A 4 13.88 13.72 -7.27
C LEU A 4 12.36 13.57 -7.39
N ILE A 5 11.78 12.80 -6.46
CA ILE A 5 10.33 12.72 -6.25
C ILE A 5 9.85 14.09 -5.77
N LYS A 6 8.85 14.65 -6.45
CA LYS A 6 8.20 15.92 -6.11
C LYS A 6 6.82 15.67 -5.49
N PRO A 7 6.29 16.61 -4.69
CA PRO A 7 4.96 16.48 -4.09
C PRO A 7 3.85 16.15 -5.10
N GLY A 8 3.89 16.75 -6.29
CA GLY A 8 2.89 16.54 -7.34
C GLY A 8 2.98 15.20 -8.09
N ASP A 9 4.00 14.38 -7.82
CA ASP A 9 4.20 13.12 -8.54
C ASP A 9 3.28 12.02 -8.00
N LEU A 10 2.72 11.22 -8.91
CA LEU A 10 2.17 9.91 -8.60
C LEU A 10 3.31 8.90 -8.57
N ILE A 11 3.44 8.14 -7.48
CA ILE A 11 4.55 7.23 -7.25
C ILE A 11 4.04 5.80 -7.19
N ILE A 12 4.71 4.87 -7.87
CA ILE A 12 4.39 3.44 -7.84
C ILE A 12 5.60 2.69 -7.29
N HIS A 13 5.43 2.07 -6.12
CA HIS A 13 6.43 1.20 -5.53
C HIS A 13 6.02 -0.25 -5.76
N ILE A 14 6.70 -0.92 -6.68
CA ILE A 14 6.52 -2.35 -6.94
C ILE A 14 7.48 -3.11 -6.02
N LEU A 15 6.94 -3.79 -5.02
CA LEU A 15 7.76 -4.45 -4.01
C LEU A 15 8.11 -5.87 -4.44
N ASN A 16 9.40 -6.19 -4.40
CA ASN A 16 9.82 -7.59 -4.47
C ASN A 16 9.31 -8.32 -3.22
N VAL A 17 8.32 -9.20 -3.36
CA VAL A 17 7.77 -10.03 -2.28
C VAL A 17 7.93 -11.54 -2.53
N GLY A 18 8.75 -11.91 -3.51
CA GLY A 18 8.86 -13.29 -4.00
C GLY A 18 7.81 -13.57 -5.07
N HIS A 19 7.20 -14.76 -5.03
CA HIS A 19 6.08 -15.12 -5.90
C HIS A 19 4.78 -14.57 -5.32
N GLY A 20 4.25 -13.51 -5.94
CA GLY A 20 3.08 -12.76 -5.50
C GLY A 20 3.27 -11.25 -5.63
N ASP A 21 2.23 -10.49 -5.30
CA ASP A 21 2.15 -9.07 -5.59
C ASP A 21 2.05 -8.20 -4.32
N ALA A 22 2.63 -6.99 -4.43
CA ALA A 22 2.45 -5.90 -3.49
C ALA A 22 2.88 -4.58 -4.12
N ILE A 23 1.92 -3.70 -4.37
CA ILE A 23 2.16 -2.40 -5.01
C ILE A 23 1.64 -1.29 -4.11
N ILE A 24 2.50 -0.33 -3.77
CA ILE A 24 2.09 0.87 -3.02
C ILE A 24 2.00 2.05 -3.99
N VAL A 25 0.90 2.78 -3.92
CA VAL A 25 0.64 3.96 -4.73
C VAL A 25 0.75 5.19 -3.85
N GLY A 26 1.78 6.02 -4.05
CA GLY A 26 1.91 7.33 -3.41
C GLY A 26 1.14 8.38 -4.21
N LEU A 27 0.10 8.96 -3.62
CA LEU A 27 -0.77 9.92 -4.29
C LEU A 27 -0.11 11.32 -4.33
N PRO A 28 -0.38 12.13 -5.38
CA PRO A 28 0.05 13.52 -5.41
C PRO A 28 -0.40 14.30 -4.17
N ALA A 29 0.45 15.20 -3.68
CA ALA A 29 0.22 16.00 -2.48
C ALA A 29 0.77 17.42 -2.63
N ARG A 30 0.42 18.31 -1.71
CA ARG A 30 0.96 19.68 -1.68
C ARG A 30 2.40 19.72 -1.18
N ASN A 31 2.74 18.82 -0.26
CA ASN A 31 4.07 18.62 0.29
C ASN A 31 4.25 17.14 0.67
N GLU A 32 5.48 16.76 1.00
CA GLU A 32 5.83 15.35 1.29
C GLU A 32 5.25 14.81 2.61
N ASP A 33 4.92 15.67 3.57
CA ASP A 33 4.28 15.28 4.84
C ASP A 33 2.78 15.02 4.66
N GLU A 34 2.20 15.63 3.62
CA GLU A 34 0.81 15.44 3.27
C GLU A 34 0.54 14.16 2.49
N ARG A 35 1.57 13.54 1.89
CA ARG A 35 1.44 12.37 1.02
C ARG A 35 0.73 11.21 1.71
N THR A 36 -0.31 10.72 1.04
CA THR A 36 -1.06 9.51 1.41
C THR A 36 -0.77 8.40 0.43
N TYR A 37 -1.12 7.17 0.82
CA TYR A 37 -0.83 5.99 0.02
C TYR A 37 -2.07 5.12 -0.12
N GLY A 38 -2.14 4.42 -1.26
CA GLY A 38 -2.99 3.25 -1.45
C GLY A 38 -2.14 1.99 -1.60
N LEU A 39 -2.79 0.84 -1.52
CA LEU A 39 -2.16 -0.47 -1.67
C LEU A 39 -2.96 -1.29 -2.69
N VAL A 40 -2.27 -1.88 -3.67
CA VAL A 40 -2.84 -2.83 -4.62
C VAL A 40 -2.15 -4.16 -4.39
N ASP A 41 -2.93 -5.15 -3.96
CA ASP A 41 -2.48 -6.45 -3.47
C ASP A 41 -1.44 -6.38 -2.33
N CYS A 42 -1.35 -7.46 -1.57
CA CYS A 42 -0.40 -7.65 -0.51
C CYS A 42 -0.20 -9.13 -0.19
N TYR A 43 0.89 -9.73 -0.63
CA TYR A 43 1.27 -11.09 -0.19
C TYR A 43 2.01 -11.08 1.16
N LYS A 44 3.23 -10.51 1.20
CA LYS A 44 4.11 -10.54 2.39
C LYS A 44 3.87 -9.34 3.28
N GLY A 45 2.72 -9.33 3.97
CA GLY A 45 2.27 -8.22 4.82
C GLY A 45 3.39 -7.56 5.65
N THR A 46 4.11 -8.34 6.46
CA THR A 46 5.17 -7.82 7.34
C THR A 46 6.28 -7.07 6.58
N LYS A 47 6.65 -7.54 5.39
CA LYS A 47 7.62 -6.88 4.50
C LYS A 47 7.08 -5.56 3.97
N VAL A 48 5.83 -5.54 3.53
CA VAL A 48 5.14 -4.34 3.03
C VAL A 48 5.00 -3.30 4.14
N MET A 49 4.56 -3.70 5.34
CA MET A 49 4.42 -2.78 6.49
C MET A 49 5.77 -2.22 6.93
N LYS A 50 6.84 -3.01 6.91
CA LYS A 50 8.20 -2.50 7.16
C LYS A 50 8.59 -1.43 6.16
N TYR A 51 8.23 -1.57 4.88
CA TYR A 51 8.49 -0.56 3.87
C TYR A 51 7.61 0.69 4.05
N MET A 52 6.32 0.51 4.34
CA MET A 52 5.40 1.61 4.66
C MET A 52 5.88 2.42 5.87
N ASN A 53 6.38 1.77 6.92
CA ASN A 53 6.98 2.45 8.07
C ASN A 53 8.17 3.33 7.68
N LYS A 54 8.97 2.91 6.69
CA LYS A 54 10.07 3.74 6.14
C LYS A 54 9.56 4.91 5.31
N LEU A 55 8.50 4.73 4.52
CA LEU A 55 7.89 5.82 3.76
C LEU A 55 7.31 6.92 4.67
N TYR A 56 6.88 6.53 5.87
CA TYR A 56 6.40 7.44 6.93
C TYR A 56 7.49 7.81 7.96
N GLU A 57 8.75 7.45 7.74
CA GLU A 57 9.83 7.81 8.67
C GLU A 57 9.92 9.34 8.80
N ASN A 58 9.87 9.85 10.04
CA ASN A 58 9.80 11.28 10.37
C ASN A 58 8.53 12.01 9.88
N LYS A 59 7.48 11.28 9.48
CA LYS A 59 6.18 11.83 9.06
C LYS A 59 5.06 11.32 9.94
N THR A 60 3.95 12.03 9.98
CA THR A 60 2.72 11.52 10.61
C THR A 60 2.16 10.39 9.76
N LYS A 61 2.01 9.20 10.36
CA LYS A 61 1.32 8.07 9.71
C LYS A 61 -0.13 8.43 9.43
N LYS A 62 -0.62 7.99 8.27
CA LYS A 62 -2.01 8.16 7.85
C LYS A 62 -2.57 6.81 7.42
N ARG A 63 -3.89 6.67 7.59
CA ARG A 63 -4.64 5.55 7.01
C ARG A 63 -4.38 5.47 5.51
N LEU A 64 -4.46 4.26 4.96
CA LEU A 64 -4.44 4.08 3.51
C LEU A 64 -5.71 4.70 2.91
N GLU A 65 -5.58 5.38 1.78
CA GLU A 65 -6.75 5.90 1.06
C GLU A 65 -7.58 4.74 0.50
N PHE A 66 -6.91 3.73 -0.05
CA PHE A 66 -7.57 2.52 -0.50
C PHE A 66 -6.67 1.28 -0.31
N ILE A 67 -7.33 0.12 -0.20
CA ILE A 67 -6.75 -1.18 -0.56
C ILE A 67 -7.56 -1.73 -1.74
N CYS A 68 -6.88 -2.16 -2.80
CA CYS A 68 -7.47 -2.86 -3.93
C CYS A 68 -6.98 -4.32 -3.92
N ALA A 69 -7.90 -5.26 -3.68
CA ALA A 69 -7.66 -6.69 -3.80
C ALA A 69 -8.07 -7.17 -5.19
N THR A 70 -7.10 -7.49 -6.05
CA THR A 70 -7.36 -7.71 -7.48
C THR A 70 -8.12 -9.00 -7.75
N HIS A 71 -7.83 -10.06 -6.99
CA HIS A 71 -8.49 -11.37 -7.04
C HIS A 71 -8.07 -12.22 -5.82
N PRO A 72 -8.77 -13.33 -5.49
CA PRO A 72 -8.70 -13.92 -4.16
C PRO A 72 -7.50 -14.85 -3.90
N HIS A 73 -6.54 -14.95 -4.83
CA HIS A 73 -5.41 -15.85 -4.65
C HIS A 73 -4.48 -15.37 -3.51
N GLY A 74 -3.94 -16.30 -2.74
CA GLY A 74 -3.18 -15.99 -1.52
C GLY A 74 -1.92 -15.17 -1.79
N ASP A 75 -1.27 -15.37 -2.94
CA ASP A 75 -0.14 -14.58 -3.42
C ASP A 75 -0.52 -13.13 -3.81
N HIS A 76 -1.80 -12.76 -3.69
CA HIS A 76 -2.29 -11.40 -3.85
C HIS A 76 -2.90 -10.84 -2.55
N ILE A 77 -3.53 -11.65 -1.70
CA ILE A 77 -4.32 -11.11 -0.56
C ILE A 77 -3.86 -11.52 0.84
N SER A 78 -2.97 -12.51 0.98
CA SER A 78 -2.65 -13.09 2.31
C SER A 78 -2.06 -12.09 3.33
N GLY A 79 -1.50 -10.98 2.88
CA GLY A 79 -0.94 -9.92 3.70
C GLY A 79 -1.90 -8.77 4.01
N ILE A 80 -3.06 -8.70 3.35
CA ILE A 80 -4.03 -7.60 3.47
C ILE A 80 -4.63 -7.52 4.88
N GLU A 81 -4.93 -8.67 5.51
CA GLU A 81 -5.56 -8.72 6.84
C GLU A 81 -4.80 -7.88 7.88
N MET A 82 -3.46 -7.90 7.81
CA MET A 82 -2.59 -7.16 8.72
C MET A 82 -2.77 -5.64 8.62
N PHE A 83 -3.15 -5.13 7.44
CA PHE A 83 -3.45 -3.71 7.24
C PHE A 83 -4.86 -3.35 7.71
N ILE A 84 -5.85 -4.19 7.40
CA ILE A 84 -7.24 -3.97 7.82
C ILE A 84 -7.36 -3.94 9.35
N ARG A 85 -6.61 -4.81 10.05
CA ARG A 85 -6.61 -4.90 11.52
C ARG A 85 -5.76 -3.84 12.23
N ASN A 86 -4.95 -3.08 11.49
CA ASN A 86 -4.07 -2.07 12.08
C ASN A 86 -4.72 -0.68 11.98
N SER A 87 -4.97 -0.01 13.11
CA SER A 87 -5.65 1.30 13.14
C SER A 87 -4.92 2.41 12.37
N ASP A 88 -3.59 2.34 12.27
CA ASP A 88 -2.79 3.35 11.57
C ASP A 88 -2.90 3.19 10.05
N TYR A 89 -3.15 1.98 9.57
CA TYR A 89 -3.12 1.63 8.16
C TYR A 89 -4.45 1.16 7.57
N CYS A 90 -5.45 0.88 8.40
CA CYS A 90 -6.77 0.41 7.97
C CYS A 90 -7.34 1.37 6.90
N PRO A 91 -7.75 0.87 5.73
CA PRO A 91 -8.03 1.74 4.60
C PRO A 91 -9.33 2.51 4.76
N ARG A 92 -9.46 3.66 4.09
CA ARG A 92 -10.73 4.39 3.97
C ARG A 92 -11.68 3.67 3.02
N GLU A 93 -11.14 3.15 1.92
CA GLU A 93 -11.88 2.36 0.94
C GLU A 93 -11.27 0.98 0.75
N PHE A 94 -12.11 -0.05 0.60
CA PHE A 94 -11.68 -1.39 0.26
C PHE A 94 -12.36 -1.80 -1.04
N TRP A 95 -11.56 -2.03 -2.08
CA TRP A 95 -12.03 -2.45 -3.39
C TRP A 95 -11.75 -3.94 -3.56
N ASP A 96 -12.79 -4.71 -3.78
CA ASP A 96 -12.72 -6.13 -4.03
C ASP A 96 -13.25 -6.44 -5.43
N SER A 97 -12.67 -7.47 -6.04
CA SER A 97 -13.01 -7.96 -7.37
C SER A 97 -14.40 -8.59 -7.49
N GLY A 98 -15.04 -8.94 -6.37
CA GLY A 98 -16.31 -9.66 -6.31
C GLY A 98 -16.18 -11.16 -6.57
N PHE A 99 -14.98 -11.68 -6.86
CA PHE A 99 -14.73 -13.11 -6.94
C PHE A 99 -14.78 -13.73 -5.54
N ARG A 100 -15.43 -14.88 -5.43
CA ARG A 100 -15.46 -15.60 -4.16
C ARG A 100 -14.08 -16.18 -3.87
N HIS A 101 -13.62 -15.97 -2.64
CA HIS A 101 -12.48 -16.71 -2.09
C HIS A 101 -12.86 -18.20 -2.06
N ALA A 102 -12.15 -19.00 -2.86
CA ALA A 102 -12.31 -20.45 -2.91
C ALA A 102 -11.45 -21.11 -1.83
#